data_AF-A0AAW2S076-F1
#
_entry.id   AF-A0AAW2S076-F1
#
_cell.length_a   1.000
_cell.length_b   1.000
_cell.length_c   1.000
_cell.angle_alpha   90.00
_cell.angle_beta   90.00
_cell.angle_gamma   90.00
#
_symmetry.space_group_name_H-M   'P 1'
#
loop_
_entity.id
_entity.type
_entity.pdbx_description
1 polymer ?
#
loop_
_entity_poly.entity_id
_entity_poly.type
_entity_poly.pdbx_seq_one_letter_code
_entity_poly.pdbx_strand_id
1 'polypeptide(L)'
;MEASSTMVIKVKYGDMLRRFNAEIVEEDLNLSMDGLRKKIRSLFSLAPDTELMLTYIDEDGDVVTLVDDDDLHDVVKQALNPLRITIKVNAEKNGRRTVPEPLRETLVKLSADLASKASSSAPAITELVDYLSKVSLSYLGQLSEDQPRAKSSMQDDVPESSTAARETNELFKVDPGTILKVYPM
;
A
#
# COMPACT_ATOMS: atom_id res chain seq x y z
N MET A 1 -14.78 -23.97 -32.74
CA MET A 1 -13.91 -24.63 -31.75
C MET A 1 -13.38 -23.48 -30.94
N GLU A 2 -14.10 -23.12 -29.87
CA GLU A 2 -13.82 -21.90 -29.11
C GLU A 2 -12.41 -21.97 -28.54
N ALA A 3 -11.56 -21.01 -28.90
CA ALA A 3 -10.19 -20.95 -28.42
C ALA A 3 -10.18 -20.23 -27.06
N SER A 4 -10.46 -20.97 -25.98
CA SER A 4 -10.27 -20.44 -24.63
C SER A 4 -8.78 -20.37 -24.31
N SER A 5 -8.25 -19.17 -24.18
CA SER A 5 -6.87 -18.95 -23.71
C SER A 5 -6.84 -18.81 -22.19
N THR A 6 -5.71 -19.07 -21.55
CA THR A 6 -5.57 -18.84 -20.10
C THR A 6 -4.47 -17.81 -19.84
N MET A 7 -4.76 -16.82 -19.01
CA MET A 7 -3.79 -15.82 -18.57
C MET A 7 -3.33 -16.12 -17.15
N VAL A 8 -2.02 -16.06 -16.94
CA VAL A 8 -1.43 -16.20 -15.62
C VAL A 8 -1.40 -14.85 -14.93
N ILE A 9 -2.09 -14.73 -13.80
CA ILE A 9 -2.13 -13.51 -12.99
C ILE A 9 -1.28 -13.70 -11.74
N LYS A 10 -0.30 -12.82 -11.55
CA LYS A 10 0.55 -12.74 -10.36
C LYS A 10 0.18 -11.51 -9.58
N VAL A 11 -0.17 -11.69 -8.31
CA VAL A 11 -0.60 -10.62 -7.42
C VAL A 11 0.37 -10.51 -6.25
N LYS A 12 0.92 -9.33 -6.04
CA LYS A 12 1.86 -9.01 -4.96
C LYS A 12 1.20 -8.11 -3.91
N TYR A 13 1.35 -8.45 -2.64
CA TYR A 13 0.92 -7.64 -1.50
C TYR A 13 1.96 -7.76 -0.38
N GLY A 14 2.60 -6.65 -0.01
CA GLY A 14 3.74 -6.68 0.91
C GLY A 14 4.87 -7.57 0.39
N ASP A 15 5.24 -8.57 1.18
CA ASP A 15 6.21 -9.63 0.87
C ASP A 15 5.57 -10.85 0.19
N MET A 16 4.24 -10.96 0.20
CA MET A 16 3.51 -12.09 -0.33
C MET A 16 3.30 -11.96 -1.85
N LEU A 17 3.52 -13.07 -2.57
CA LEU A 17 3.20 -13.21 -3.98
C LEU A 17 2.28 -14.42 -4.19
N ARG A 18 1.11 -14.21 -4.75
CA ARG A 18 0.14 -15.25 -5.10
C ARG A 18 0.01 -15.32 -6.61
N ARG A 19 -0.26 -16.51 -7.14
CA ARG A 19 -0.47 -16.74 -8.58
C ARG A 19 -1.74 -17.55 -8.78
N PHE A 20 -2.58 -17.13 -9.73
CA PHE A 20 -3.73 -17.90 -10.19
C PHE A 20 -3.91 -17.71 -11.69
N ASN A 21 -4.69 -18.58 -12.32
CA ASN A 21 -5.03 -18.48 -13.73
C ASN A 21 -6.44 -17.89 -13.89
N ALA A 22 -6.61 -17.10 -14.94
CA ALA A 22 -7.91 -16.62 -15.41
C ALA A 22 -8.13 -17.13 -16.84
N GLU A 23 -9.38 -17.43 -17.17
CA GLU A 23 -9.78 -17.85 -18.51
C GLU A 23 -10.10 -16.61 -19.34
N ILE A 24 -9.65 -16.62 -20.59
CA ILE A 24 -10.01 -15.66 -21.62
C ILE A 24 -11.00 -16.37 -22.55
N VAL A 25 -12.19 -15.83 -22.67
CA VAL A 25 -13.29 -16.34 -23.51
C VAL A 25 -13.60 -15.26 -24.52
N GLU A 26 -13.55 -15.58 -25.81
CA GLU A 26 -13.89 -14.63 -26.90
C GLU A 26 -13.13 -13.29 -26.80
N GLU A 27 -11.84 -13.33 -26.44
CA GLU A 27 -10.96 -12.15 -26.24
C GLU A 27 -11.24 -11.33 -24.98
N ASP A 28 -12.22 -11.73 -24.16
CA ASP A 28 -12.52 -11.10 -22.87
C ASP A 28 -12.06 -11.94 -21.69
N LEU A 29 -11.63 -11.27 -20.62
CA LEU A 29 -11.35 -11.95 -19.36
C LEU A 29 -12.68 -12.41 -18.74
N ASN A 30 -12.82 -13.71 -18.46
CA ASN A 30 -13.97 -14.25 -17.71
C ASN A 30 -13.84 -13.95 -16.20
N LEU A 31 -13.55 -12.69 -15.87
CA LEU A 31 -13.37 -12.16 -14.54
C LEU A 31 -13.63 -10.66 -14.59
N SER A 32 -14.67 -10.18 -13.90
CA SER A 32 -14.90 -8.75 -13.72
C SER A 32 -14.00 -8.15 -12.64
N MET A 33 -13.91 -6.82 -12.56
CA MET A 33 -13.18 -6.11 -11.52
C MET A 33 -13.66 -6.43 -10.11
N ASP A 34 -14.97 -6.57 -9.92
CA ASP A 34 -15.54 -7.02 -8.64
C ASP A 34 -15.10 -8.45 -8.31
N GLY A 35 -15.09 -9.33 -9.32
CA GLY A 35 -14.60 -10.70 -9.19
C GLY A 35 -13.11 -10.74 -8.84
N LEU A 36 -12.30 -9.92 -9.50
CA LEU A 36 -10.86 -9.80 -9.27
C LEU A 36 -10.58 -9.30 -7.86
N ARG A 37 -11.23 -8.21 -7.43
CA ARG A 37 -11.09 -7.64 -6.08
C ARG A 37 -11.52 -8.64 -5.01
N LYS A 38 -12.65 -9.32 -5.21
CA LYS A 38 -13.14 -10.36 -4.28
C LYS A 38 -12.17 -11.54 -4.19
N LYS A 39 -11.65 -12.02 -5.32
CA LYS A 39 -10.69 -13.12 -5.40
C LYS A 39 -9.38 -12.74 -4.71
N ILE A 40 -8.87 -11.53 -4.95
CA ILE A 40 -7.70 -10.98 -4.27
C ILE A 40 -7.90 -10.94 -2.75
N ARG A 41 -9.04 -10.40 -2.28
CA ARG A 41 -9.35 -10.36 -0.84
C ARG A 41 -9.31 -11.76 -0.23
N SER A 42 -9.86 -12.75 -0.92
CA SER A 42 -9.82 -14.15 -0.49
C SER A 42 -8.40 -14.75 -0.48
N LEU A 43 -7.52 -14.35 -1.40
CA LEU A 43 -6.15 -14.90 -1.51
C LEU A 43 -5.19 -14.40 -0.40
N PHE A 44 -5.44 -13.20 0.10
CA PHE A 44 -4.63 -12.54 1.13
C PHE A 44 -5.38 -12.40 2.47
N SER A 45 -6.58 -12.98 2.59
CA SER A 45 -7.43 -12.90 3.79
C SER A 45 -7.67 -11.45 4.26
N LEU A 46 -7.89 -10.53 3.32
CA LEU A 46 -8.13 -9.11 3.60
C LEU A 46 -9.58 -8.86 4.03
N ALA A 47 -9.81 -7.82 4.82
CA ALA A 47 -11.15 -7.46 5.26
C ALA A 47 -12.01 -6.95 4.07
N PRO A 48 -13.32 -7.26 4.03
CA PRO A 48 -14.19 -6.90 2.91
C PRO A 48 -14.44 -5.39 2.78
N ASP A 49 -14.19 -4.62 3.84
CA ASP A 49 -14.24 -3.16 3.89
C ASP A 49 -12.89 -2.50 3.59
N THR A 50 -11.84 -3.27 3.31
CA THR A 50 -10.52 -2.71 2.97
C THR A 50 -10.56 -2.11 1.56
N GLU A 51 -10.26 -0.82 1.46
CA GLU A 51 -10.08 -0.11 0.20
C GLU A 51 -8.75 -0.55 -0.43
N LEU A 52 -8.85 -1.19 -1.61
CA LEU A 52 -7.71 -1.74 -2.34
C LEU A 52 -7.42 -0.86 -3.55
N MET A 53 -6.18 -0.40 -3.66
CA MET A 53 -5.63 0.18 -4.88
C MET A 53 -4.86 -0.91 -5.61
N LEU A 54 -5.29 -1.22 -6.83
CA LEU A 54 -4.65 -2.21 -7.69
C LEU A 54 -3.88 -1.47 -8.77
N THR A 55 -2.63 -1.85 -8.98
CA THR A 55 -1.80 -1.35 -10.09
C THR A 55 -1.18 -2.51 -10.84
N TYR A 56 -0.95 -2.36 -12.14
CA TYR A 56 -0.24 -3.33 -12.95
C TYR A 56 0.94 -2.69 -13.69
N ILE A 57 1.77 -3.53 -14.30
CA ILE A 57 2.86 -3.11 -15.18
C ILE A 57 2.40 -3.35 -16.61
N ASP A 58 2.37 -2.32 -17.44
CA ASP A 58 1.95 -2.40 -18.85
C ASP A 58 3.08 -2.88 -19.78
N GLU A 59 2.86 -2.76 -21.09
CA GLU A 59 3.81 -3.15 -22.13
C GLU A 59 5.09 -2.29 -22.15
N ASP A 60 4.98 -1.03 -21.71
CA ASP A 60 6.08 -0.07 -21.64
C ASP A 60 6.85 -0.17 -20.32
N GLY A 61 6.31 -0.91 -19.34
CA GLY A 61 6.91 -1.09 -18.02
C GLY A 61 6.43 -0.07 -16.99
N ASP A 62 5.41 0.72 -17.32
CA ASP A 62 4.84 1.74 -16.46
C ASP A 62 3.83 1.17 -15.47
N VAL A 63 3.73 1.82 -14.29
CA VAL A 63 2.81 1.41 -13.25
C VAL A 63 1.46 2.09 -13.47
N VAL A 64 0.51 1.34 -14.02
CA VAL A 64 -0.85 1.83 -14.34
C VAL A 64 -1.85 1.32 -13.29
N THR A 65 -2.87 2.12 -12.99
CA THR A 65 -3.93 1.75 -12.02
C THR A 65 -5.04 0.93 -12.67
N LEU A 66 -5.55 -0.09 -11.98
CA LEU A 66 -6.77 -0.82 -12.36
C LEU A 66 -7.95 -0.33 -11.53
N VAL A 67 -8.85 0.41 -12.16
CA VAL A 67 -10.01 1.09 -11.56
C VAL A 67 -11.31 0.39 -11.95
N ASP A 68 -11.51 0.11 -13.24
CA ASP A 68 -12.76 -0.41 -13.82
C ASP A 68 -12.56 -1.59 -14.79
N ASP A 69 -13.67 -2.09 -15.34
CA ASP A 69 -13.68 -3.24 -16.25
C ASP A 69 -13.05 -2.90 -17.61
N ASP A 70 -13.05 -1.62 -18.02
CA ASP A 70 -12.42 -1.18 -19.27
C ASP A 70 -10.89 -1.33 -19.16
N ASP A 71 -10.30 -0.97 -18.02
CA ASP A 71 -8.88 -1.19 -17.74
C ASP A 71 -8.50 -2.69 -17.85
N LEU A 72 -9.39 -3.58 -17.40
CA LEU A 72 -9.16 -5.02 -17.43
C LEU A 72 -9.21 -5.59 -18.84
N HIS A 73 -10.10 -5.05 -19.67
CA HIS A 73 -10.18 -5.39 -21.08
C HIS A 73 -8.93 -4.92 -21.85
N ASP A 74 -8.42 -3.71 -21.55
CA ASP A 74 -7.18 -3.23 -22.15
C ASP A 74 -5.96 -4.08 -21.77
N VAL A 75 -5.92 -4.60 -20.55
CA VAL A 75 -4.89 -5.58 -20.12
C VAL A 75 -4.90 -6.86 -20.97
N VAL A 76 -6.10 -7.35 -21.34
CA VAL A 76 -6.21 -8.55 -22.19
C VAL A 76 -5.67 -8.26 -23.59
N LYS A 77 -5.97 -7.08 -24.14
CA LYS A 77 -5.43 -6.64 -25.45
C LYS A 77 -3.91 -6.50 -25.45
N GLN A 78 -3.34 -6.06 -24.34
CA GLN A 78 -1.88 -5.98 -24.16
C GLN A 78 -1.21 -7.37 -24.08
N ALA A 79 -1.98 -8.46 -24.00
CA ALA A 79 -1.50 -9.85 -23.99
C ALA A 79 -0.41 -10.12 -22.93
N LEU A 80 -0.48 -9.44 -21.77
CA LEU A 80 0.50 -9.53 -20.70
C LEU A 80 0.50 -10.94 -20.08
N ASN A 81 1.58 -11.70 -20.26
CA ASN A 81 1.70 -13.04 -19.68
C ASN A 81 3.07 -13.26 -19.00
N PRO A 82 3.16 -13.19 -17.66
CA PRO A 82 2.07 -13.05 -16.70
C PRO A 82 1.68 -11.58 -16.44
N LEU A 83 0.38 -11.32 -16.23
CA LEU A 83 -0.10 -10.06 -15.67
C LEU A 83 0.42 -9.89 -14.23
N ARG A 84 1.11 -8.78 -13.96
CA ARG A 84 1.70 -8.49 -12.65
C ARG A 84 0.91 -7.37 -11.97
N ILE A 85 0.15 -7.73 -10.95
CA ILE A 85 -0.63 -6.78 -10.14
C ILE A 85 0.08 -6.56 -8.80
N THR A 86 0.17 -5.31 -8.38
CA THR A 86 0.60 -4.91 -7.03
C THR A 86 -0.59 -4.30 -6.29
N ILE A 87 -0.78 -4.71 -5.03
CA ILE A 87 -1.85 -4.21 -4.16
C ILE A 87 -1.26 -3.20 -3.18
N LYS A 88 -1.92 -2.06 -3.06
CA LYS A 88 -1.73 -1.10 -1.97
C LYS A 88 -3.04 -0.99 -1.19
N VAL A 89 -2.99 -1.14 0.13
CA VAL A 89 -4.14 -0.93 1.01
C VAL A 89 -4.12 0.51 1.50
N ASN A 90 -5.23 1.23 1.36
CA ASN A 90 -5.35 2.53 1.98
C ASN A 90 -5.93 2.37 3.40
N ALA A 91 -5.12 2.64 4.41
CA ALA A 91 -5.52 2.53 5.82
C ALA A 91 -6.31 3.73 6.34
N GLU A 92 -6.38 4.85 5.60
CA GLU A 92 -6.88 6.12 6.16
C GLU A 92 -8.41 6.28 6.19
N LYS A 93 -9.18 5.28 5.73
CA LYS A 93 -10.66 5.36 5.68
C LYS A 93 -11.42 4.51 6.68
N ASN A 94 -10.76 3.65 7.47
CA ASN A 94 -11.43 2.92 8.55
C ASN A 94 -10.95 3.41 9.91
N GLY A 95 -11.44 4.58 10.31
CA GLY A 95 -11.35 5.10 11.66
C GLY A 95 -12.13 4.24 12.66
N ARG A 96 -11.79 2.95 12.79
CA ARG A 96 -12.06 2.23 14.02
C ARG A 96 -11.17 2.85 15.08
N ARG A 97 -11.72 3.85 15.77
CA ARG A 97 -11.22 4.32 17.06
C ARG A 97 -11.32 3.14 18.03
N THR A 98 -10.36 2.23 17.99
CA THR A 98 -10.16 1.25 19.04
C THR A 98 -9.68 2.05 20.24
N VAL A 99 -10.62 2.37 21.13
CA VAL A 99 -10.31 2.94 22.44
C VAL A 99 -9.29 1.98 23.07
N PRO A 100 -8.04 2.41 23.33
CA PRO A 100 -7.01 1.59 23.96
C PRO A 100 -7.57 0.92 25.22
N GLU A 101 -7.26 -0.36 25.44
CA GLU A 101 -7.74 -1.13 26.61
C GLU A 101 -7.71 -0.36 27.94
N PRO A 102 -6.65 0.42 28.25
CA PRO A 102 -6.62 1.24 29.46
C PRO A 102 -7.74 2.28 29.57
N LEU A 103 -8.17 2.87 28.45
CA LEU A 103 -9.24 3.88 28.39
C LEU A 103 -10.63 3.26 28.44
N ARG A 104 -10.77 1.99 28.06
CA ARG A 104 -12.05 1.27 28.08
C ARG A 104 -12.50 1.08 29.52
N GLU A 105 -11.58 0.68 30.39
CA GLU A 105 -11.86 0.43 31.80
C GLU A 105 -12.18 1.71 32.56
N THR A 106 -11.48 2.81 32.27
CA THR A 106 -11.74 4.11 32.93
C THR A 106 -13.10 4.66 32.51
N LEU A 107 -13.46 4.57 31.23
CA LEU A 107 -14.76 5.02 30.74
C LEU A 107 -15.92 4.21 31.36
N VAL A 108 -15.76 2.88 31.45
CA VAL A 108 -16.78 2.00 32.06
C VAL A 108 -16.92 2.29 33.55
N LYS A 109 -15.82 2.48 34.28
CA LYS A 109 -15.85 2.84 35.71
C LYS A 109 -16.53 4.19 35.95
N LEU A 110 -16.18 5.22 35.17
CA LEU A 110 -16.80 6.54 35.29
C LEU A 110 -18.30 6.51 34.94
N SER A 111 -18.70 5.71 33.95
CA SER A 111 -20.11 5.56 33.59
C SER A 111 -20.93 4.89 34.70
N ALA A 112 -20.34 3.89 35.37
CA ALA A 112 -20.97 3.21 36.50
C ALA A 112 -21.06 4.13 37.73
N ASP A 113 -20.02 4.92 38.00
CA ASP A 113 -20.00 5.89 39.10
C ASP A 113 -20.98 7.05 38.87
N LEU A 114 -21.16 7.47 37.62
CA LEU A 114 -22.13 8.51 37.24
C LEU A 114 -23.57 7.99 37.34
N ALA A 115 -23.84 6.78 36.85
CA ALA A 115 -25.18 6.18 36.90
C ALA A 115 -25.63 5.84 38.32
N SER A 116 -24.69 5.53 39.23
CA SER A 116 -25.00 5.14 40.61
C SER A 116 -25.19 6.31 41.57
N LYS A 117 -24.98 7.57 41.14
CA LYS A 117 -25.15 8.77 41.99
C LYS A 117 -25.72 9.98 41.25
N ALA A 118 -26.89 9.83 40.62
CA ALA A 118 -27.66 10.94 40.05
C ALA A 118 -28.29 11.88 41.10
N SER A 119 -27.55 12.21 42.17
CA SER A 119 -27.85 13.35 43.03
C SER A 119 -26.58 14.20 43.17
N SER A 120 -26.63 15.33 42.46
CA SER A 120 -25.98 16.60 42.84
C SER A 120 -24.45 16.68 42.74
N SER A 121 -23.95 17.06 41.57
CA SER A 121 -23.34 18.38 41.29
C SER A 121 -22.41 18.29 40.07
N ALA A 122 -22.22 19.42 39.39
CA ALA A 122 -21.52 19.55 38.12
C ALA A 122 -19.95 19.50 38.10
N PRO A 123 -19.17 19.05 39.11
CA PRO A 123 -17.70 18.95 38.98
C PRO A 123 -17.18 17.73 38.20
N ALA A 124 -17.95 16.64 38.10
CA ALA A 124 -17.47 15.36 37.54
C ALA A 124 -17.19 15.42 36.03
N ILE A 125 -17.86 16.32 35.30
CA ILE A 125 -17.67 16.47 33.85
C ILE A 125 -16.41 17.30 33.53
N THR A 126 -16.08 18.28 34.37
CA THR A 126 -14.87 19.10 34.20
C THR A 126 -13.59 18.28 34.31
N GLU A 127 -13.53 17.32 35.23
CA GLU A 127 -12.36 16.44 35.39
C GLU A 127 -12.21 15.47 34.20
N LEU A 128 -13.34 15.00 33.63
CA LEU A 128 -13.33 14.22 32.39
C LEU A 128 -12.84 15.05 31.19
N VAL A 129 -13.32 16.28 31.04
CA VAL A 129 -12.92 17.17 29.93
C VAL A 129 -11.45 17.57 30.06
N ASP A 130 -10.95 17.78 31.27
CA ASP A 130 -9.54 18.09 31.52
C ASP A 130 -8.64 16.87 31.24
N TYR A 131 -9.04 15.68 31.69
CA TYR A 131 -8.33 14.44 31.37
C TYR A 131 -8.34 14.13 29.86
N LEU A 132 -9.48 14.29 29.20
CA LEU A 132 -9.57 14.14 27.75
C LEU A 132 -8.76 15.21 27.02
N SER A 133 -8.74 16.46 27.50
CA SER A 133 -7.88 17.51 26.92
C SER A 133 -6.41 17.15 27.04
N LYS A 134 -5.99 16.58 28.17
CA LYS A 134 -4.60 16.18 28.45
C LYS A 134 -4.17 14.95 27.64
N VAL A 135 -5.03 13.94 27.53
CA VAL A 135 -4.78 12.74 26.74
C VAL A 135 -4.81 13.09 25.24
N SER A 136 -5.79 13.88 24.78
CA SER A 136 -5.87 14.34 23.39
C SER A 136 -4.64 15.16 22.97
N LEU A 137 -4.10 16.01 23.84
CA LEU A 137 -2.87 16.75 23.57
C LEU A 137 -1.65 15.84 23.41
N SER A 138 -1.56 14.76 24.20
CA SER A 138 -0.42 13.83 24.13
C SER A 138 -0.37 13.03 22.83
N TYR A 139 -1.51 12.81 22.17
CA TYR A 139 -1.58 12.17 20.85
C TYR A 139 -1.40 13.15 19.69
N LEU A 140 -1.89 14.40 19.81
CA LEU A 140 -1.73 15.40 18.75
C LEU A 140 -0.31 16.02 18.74
N GLY A 141 0.38 16.03 19.88
CA GLY A 141 1.77 16.48 20.00
C GLY A 141 2.78 15.61 19.24
N GLN A 142 2.46 14.35 18.94
CA GLN A 142 3.33 13.46 18.16
C GLN A 142 3.31 13.73 16.65
N LEU A 143 2.46 14.64 16.15
CA LEU A 143 2.49 15.04 14.72
C LEU A 143 3.43 16.23 14.45
N SER A 144 3.99 16.88 15.49
CA SER A 144 4.70 18.17 15.33
C SER A 144 6.21 18.15 15.65
N GLU A 145 6.83 17.00 15.89
CA GLU A 145 8.29 16.91 16.07
C GLU A 145 8.91 15.90 15.11
N ASP A 146 8.95 16.25 13.83
CA ASP A 146 10.06 15.89 12.96
C ASP A 146 10.33 17.03 11.96
N GLN A 147 11.01 18.08 12.44
CA GLN A 147 11.76 18.96 11.54
C GLN A 147 13.02 19.49 12.24
N PRO A 148 14.22 18.99 11.89
CA PRO A 148 15.46 19.59 12.36
C PRO A 148 15.66 20.96 11.71
N ARG A 149 15.49 21.98 12.57
CA ARG A 149 16.16 23.29 12.57
C ARG A 149 17.28 23.43 11.53
N ALA A 150 16.96 24.05 10.38
CA ALA A 150 17.95 24.62 9.49
C ALA A 150 18.65 25.78 10.24
N LYS A 151 19.94 25.60 10.56
CA LYS A 151 20.80 26.69 11.03
C LYS A 151 21.40 27.40 9.82
N SER A 152 21.02 28.66 9.69
CA SER A 152 21.73 29.71 8.94
C SER A 152 23.17 29.86 9.42
N SER A 153 24.14 29.91 8.50
CA SER A 153 25.27 30.85 8.57
C SER A 153 25.97 30.91 7.21
N MET A 154 26.15 32.13 6.70
CA MET A 154 26.87 32.45 5.48
C MET A 154 28.38 32.23 5.63
N GLN A 155 29.04 31.84 4.54
CA GLN A 155 30.41 32.25 4.22
C GLN A 155 30.65 32.06 2.71
N ASP A 156 30.73 33.19 2.01
CA ASP A 156 31.36 33.35 0.71
C ASP A 156 32.84 32.95 0.80
N ASP A 157 33.32 32.17 -0.17
CA ASP A 157 34.66 32.34 -0.74
C ASP A 157 34.74 31.57 -2.08
N VAL A 158 34.93 32.35 -3.16
CA VAL A 158 35.31 31.93 -4.51
C VAL A 158 36.83 32.12 -4.60
N PRO A 159 37.63 31.16 -5.15
CA PRO A 159 38.09 31.38 -6.53
C PRO A 159 38.39 30.14 -7.40
N GLU A 160 38.13 30.36 -8.70
CA GLU A 160 38.87 29.97 -9.91
C GLU A 160 39.35 28.53 -10.19
N SER A 161 38.82 28.02 -11.33
CA SER A 161 39.51 27.56 -12.55
C SER A 161 40.71 26.61 -12.44
N SER A 162 40.57 25.41 -13.02
CA SER A 162 41.29 24.95 -14.24
C SER A 162 41.61 23.45 -14.25
N THR A 163 41.67 22.93 -15.48
CA THR A 163 42.40 21.75 -15.98
C THR A 163 41.80 20.34 -15.93
N ALA A 164 41.86 19.75 -17.12
CA ALA A 164 41.52 18.40 -17.58
C ALA A 164 42.36 17.27 -16.95
N ALA A 165 41.80 16.05 -16.94
CA ALA A 165 42.38 14.88 -17.64
C ALA A 165 41.48 13.63 -17.52
N ARG A 166 41.57 12.80 -18.57
CA ARG A 166 41.01 11.45 -18.76
C ARG A 166 41.38 10.51 -17.61
N GLU A 167 40.57 9.48 -17.36
CA GLU A 167 40.98 8.08 -17.60
C GLU A 167 39.81 7.09 -17.51
N THR A 168 39.98 6.04 -18.30
CA THR A 168 39.04 5.00 -18.74
C THR A 168 39.25 3.73 -17.94
N ASN A 169 38.21 3.20 -17.28
CA ASN A 169 38.24 1.83 -16.74
C ASN A 169 37.06 1.03 -17.29
N GLU A 170 37.30 0.41 -18.45
CA GLU A 170 36.61 -0.80 -18.87
C GLU A 170 37.05 -1.97 -17.99
N LEU A 171 36.11 -2.76 -17.44
CA LEU A 171 36.25 -4.23 -17.35
C LEU A 171 34.98 -4.86 -16.76
N PHE A 172 33.97 -5.19 -17.58
CA PHE A 172 33.16 -6.40 -17.41
C PHE A 172 32.59 -6.80 -18.78
N LYS A 173 33.39 -7.57 -19.51
CA LYS A 173 32.95 -8.32 -20.69
C LYS A 173 32.04 -9.45 -20.21
N VAL A 174 30.88 -9.61 -20.84
CA VAL A 174 30.09 -10.85 -20.76
C VAL A 174 29.96 -11.37 -22.17
N ASP A 175 30.63 -12.48 -22.46
CA ASP A 175 30.65 -13.13 -23.78
C ASP A 175 29.26 -13.69 -24.15
N PRO A 176 28.85 -13.60 -25.43
CA PRO A 176 27.61 -14.20 -25.91
C PRO A 176 27.88 -15.63 -26.37
N GLY A 177 27.46 -16.62 -25.59
CA GLY A 177 27.48 -18.00 -26.07
C GLY A 177 27.38 -19.04 -24.97
N THR A 178 26.16 -19.46 -24.65
CA THR A 178 25.97 -20.83 -24.16
C THR A 178 24.72 -21.42 -24.78
N ILE A 179 25.00 -22.37 -25.65
CA ILE A 179 24.09 -23.20 -26.43
C ILE A 179 23.28 -24.11 -25.49
N LEU A 180 22.00 -24.20 -25.84
CA LEU A 180 21.03 -25.22 -25.52
C LEU A 180 21.64 -26.59 -25.15
N LYS A 181 21.30 -27.14 -23.97
CA LYS A 181 21.30 -28.59 -23.76
C LYS A 181 19.91 -29.06 -23.38
N VAL A 182 19.22 -29.54 -24.40
CA VAL A 182 18.11 -30.48 -24.33
C VAL A 182 18.68 -31.82 -23.88
N TYR A 183 18.08 -32.45 -22.87
CA TYR A 183 18.21 -33.90 -22.66
C TYR A 183 16.81 -34.50 -22.64
N PRO A 184 16.48 -35.43 -23.57
CA PRO A 184 15.25 -36.19 -23.54
C PRO A 184 15.36 -37.48 -22.69
N MET A 185 14.22 -37.84 -22.09
CA MET A 185 13.80 -39.08 -21.39
C MET A 185 14.60 -39.50 -20.15
#